data_AF-F9G3W4-F1
#
_entry.id   AF-F9G3W4-F1
#
_cell.length_a   1.000
_cell.length_b   1.000
_cell.length_c   1.000
_cell.angle_alpha   90.00
_cell.angle_beta   90.00
_cell.angle_gamma   90.00
#
_symmetry.space_group_name_H-M   'P 1'
#
loop_
_entity.id
_entity.type
_entity.pdbx_description
1 polymer ?
#
loop_
_entity_poly.entity_id
_entity_poly.type
_entity_poly.pdbx_seq_one_letter_code
_entity_poly.pdbx_strand_id
1 'polypeptide(L)'
;MRHFLAYLLLAIANGFALTSAAASGYHEQLTLRPLPLSQLLASFNFRANTSIADFEAHNFRLFPRSLAQILQYAGTRELHLRFTLGRWDAQSWGARPWDGTREGGTGVELWAWLDAETDEEADEKWLTLTNALSGLFCASLNFIDETRTIRPVMSFQPDGDHSNSSLGNMRLLHGVLPHEVVCTENLTPFLKLLPCKGKAGIATLLDGHKLFDASYQSMAIDVRPKCNADGECFLEMEETVDMVLDVNRSKRPQNNPIPRPPPAHELLCDTSKPYHSDHACYPADSLDGQDWTLSQVFGRPMKGTCPLTDPDVPPVCVQIPQSRDIYTTEGAREIRSQDGNSRCYSLDTNAELTLMLVKPESQDEDKILNKPETPLLYADRSFNGHGQEHGGVQAILSNPSDTDVEFVYMESLPWFMRIYLHTLSARIADSPWSNSSDLIKEIYYRPALDRARGTQLELLMRIPPHCTVFLTYDFEKSILRYTEYPPDANRGFDVAAAVITTLEPKVLNIRTTTLLLYLPTPDFSMPYNVIIFTSTAIALAFGGLYNILVRRFVGADEAQSTALKAKLLGLVNRMKGKAGKQ
;
A
#
# COMPACT_ATOMS: atom_id res chain seq x y z
N MET A 1 3.65 -69.51 -11.11
CA MET A 1 2.61 -68.56 -10.66
C MET A 1 3.15 -67.32 -9.94
N ARG A 2 4.21 -67.39 -9.11
CA ARG A 2 4.76 -66.19 -8.42
C ARG A 2 5.45 -65.16 -9.34
N HIS A 3 6.10 -65.59 -10.43
CA HIS A 3 6.76 -64.65 -11.36
C HIS A 3 5.77 -63.91 -12.29
N PHE A 4 4.63 -64.51 -12.61
CA PHE A 4 3.62 -63.88 -13.46
C PHE A 4 2.89 -62.74 -12.73
N LEU A 5 2.71 -62.87 -11.40
CA LEU A 5 2.10 -61.84 -10.57
C LEU A 5 3.01 -60.62 -10.39
N ALA A 6 4.33 -60.83 -10.37
CA ALA A 6 5.32 -59.75 -10.23
C ALA A 6 5.40 -58.89 -11.51
N TYR A 7 5.31 -59.51 -12.70
CA TYR A 7 5.28 -58.77 -13.96
C TYR A 7 3.94 -58.03 -14.17
N LEU A 8 2.83 -58.58 -13.68
CA LEU A 8 1.53 -57.87 -13.72
C LEU A 8 1.51 -56.64 -12.79
N LEU A 9 2.14 -56.73 -11.61
CA LEU A 9 2.25 -55.58 -10.69
C LEU A 9 3.21 -54.50 -11.22
N LEU A 10 4.28 -54.87 -11.92
CA LEU A 10 5.15 -53.90 -12.61
C LEU A 10 4.50 -53.25 -13.84
N ALA A 11 3.61 -53.97 -14.54
CA ALA A 11 2.83 -53.42 -15.65
C ALA A 11 1.71 -52.47 -15.17
N ILE A 12 1.09 -52.74 -14.01
CA ILE A 12 0.08 -51.85 -13.40
C ILE A 12 0.75 -50.63 -12.75
N ALA A 13 1.96 -50.76 -12.21
CA ALA A 13 2.72 -49.63 -11.65
C ALA A 13 3.24 -48.66 -12.72
N ASN A 14 3.53 -49.13 -13.94
CA ASN A 14 3.92 -48.29 -15.07
C ASN A 14 2.73 -47.73 -15.89
N GLY A 15 1.49 -48.09 -15.54
CA GLY A 15 0.27 -47.59 -16.19
C GLY A 15 -0.35 -46.35 -15.54
N PHE A 16 0.14 -45.92 -14.37
CA PHE A 16 -0.33 -44.75 -13.62
C PHE A 16 0.74 -43.66 -13.51
N ALA A 17 1.37 -43.33 -14.64
CA ALA A 17 2.21 -42.14 -14.77
C ALA A 17 1.87 -41.36 -16.05
N LEU A 18 0.59 -41.32 -16.40
CA LEU A 18 0.05 -40.18 -17.12
C LEU A 18 -0.35 -39.17 -16.05
N THR A 19 0.63 -38.40 -15.56
CA THR A 19 0.32 -37.12 -14.95
C THR A 19 -0.38 -36.32 -16.03
N SER A 20 -1.71 -36.29 -15.97
CA SER A 20 -2.48 -35.18 -16.52
C SER A 20 -1.74 -33.93 -16.05
N ALA A 21 -1.13 -33.21 -16.97
CA ALA A 21 -0.64 -31.87 -16.73
C ALA A 21 -1.91 -31.06 -16.39
N ALA A 22 -2.32 -31.11 -15.13
CA ALA A 22 -3.32 -30.20 -14.61
C ALA A 22 -2.72 -28.83 -14.85
N ALA A 23 -3.42 -28.00 -15.63
CA ALA A 23 -3.05 -26.60 -15.83
C ALA A 23 -2.68 -26.03 -14.46
N SER A 24 -1.48 -25.46 -14.37
CA SER A 24 -0.97 -24.95 -13.12
C SER A 24 -1.92 -23.86 -12.61
N GLY A 25 -2.57 -24.10 -11.47
CA GLY A 25 -3.46 -23.12 -10.85
C GLY A 25 -2.73 -21.97 -10.16
N TYR A 26 -1.39 -21.91 -10.25
CA TYR A 26 -0.56 -20.85 -9.68
C TYR A 26 0.41 -20.27 -10.71
N HIS A 27 0.59 -18.96 -10.62
CA HIS A 27 1.45 -18.20 -11.49
C HIS A 27 2.20 -17.14 -10.67
N GLU A 28 3.50 -16.98 -10.96
CA GLU A 28 4.32 -15.89 -10.45
C GLU A 28 5.11 -15.25 -11.61
N GLN A 29 5.11 -13.92 -11.68
CA GLN A 29 5.91 -13.17 -12.66
C GLN A 29 6.39 -11.83 -12.10
N LEU A 30 7.66 -11.52 -12.35
CA LEU A 30 8.31 -10.24 -12.05
C LEU A 30 8.59 -9.51 -13.36
N THR A 31 8.01 -8.32 -13.52
CA THR A 31 8.31 -7.41 -14.62
C THR A 31 9.19 -6.27 -14.11
N LEU A 32 10.37 -6.12 -14.72
CA LEU A 32 11.32 -5.05 -14.45
C LEU A 32 11.31 -4.05 -15.59
N ARG A 33 11.09 -2.78 -15.29
CA ARG A 33 11.13 -1.70 -16.28
C ARG A 33 12.05 -0.59 -15.77
N PRO A 34 13.23 -0.40 -16.40
CA PRO A 34 14.06 0.77 -16.14
C PRO A 34 13.28 2.04 -16.44
N LEU A 35 13.33 3.00 -15.52
CA LEU A 35 12.70 4.31 -15.61
C LEU A 35 13.80 5.39 -15.70
N PRO A 36 13.44 6.62 -16.13
CA PRO A 36 14.37 7.74 -16.11
C PRO A 36 14.96 7.99 -14.72
N LEU A 37 16.11 8.67 -14.66
CA LEU A 37 16.79 9.10 -13.42
C LEU A 37 17.28 7.93 -12.55
N SER A 38 17.81 6.86 -13.17
CA SER A 38 18.34 5.69 -12.43
C SER A 38 17.30 4.98 -11.54
N GLN A 39 16.04 5.00 -11.95
CA GLN A 39 14.97 4.31 -11.24
C GLN A 39 14.59 2.99 -11.93
N LEU A 40 14.04 2.06 -11.16
CA LEU A 40 13.61 0.76 -11.64
C LEU A 40 12.23 0.46 -11.07
N LEU A 41 11.24 0.33 -11.96
CA LEU A 41 9.97 -0.27 -11.61
C LEU A 41 10.15 -1.79 -11.52
N ALA A 42 9.77 -2.35 -10.38
CA ALA A 42 9.62 -3.78 -10.19
C ALA A 42 8.15 -4.08 -9.88
N SER A 43 7.50 -4.81 -10.77
CA SER A 43 6.09 -5.21 -10.68
C SER A 43 6.02 -6.72 -10.49
N PHE A 44 5.60 -7.16 -9.31
CA PHE A 44 5.40 -8.55 -8.95
C PHE A 44 3.93 -8.90 -9.12
N ASN A 45 3.65 -10.00 -9.81
CA ASN A 45 2.30 -10.54 -9.99
C ASN A 45 2.27 -11.98 -9.51
N PHE A 46 1.32 -12.29 -8.63
CA PHE A 46 1.03 -13.64 -8.19
C PHE A 46 -0.45 -13.92 -8.40
N ARG A 47 -0.77 -15.02 -9.09
CA ARG A 47 -2.16 -15.44 -9.31
C ARG A 47 -2.36 -16.86 -8.84
N ALA A 48 -3.42 -17.09 -8.07
CA ALA A 48 -3.79 -18.38 -7.53
C ALA A 48 -5.29 -18.64 -7.77
N ASN A 49 -5.61 -19.79 -8.36
CA ASN A 49 -6.98 -20.16 -8.70
C ASN A 49 -7.46 -21.30 -7.79
N THR A 50 -8.75 -21.28 -7.47
CA THR A 50 -9.44 -22.40 -6.79
C THR A 50 -10.83 -22.58 -7.37
N SER A 51 -11.31 -23.81 -7.53
CA SER A 51 -12.68 -24.03 -7.97
C SER A 51 -13.67 -23.50 -6.91
N ILE A 52 -14.85 -23.04 -7.34
CA ILE A 52 -15.89 -22.58 -6.40
C ILE A 52 -16.35 -23.75 -5.52
N ALA A 53 -16.47 -24.96 -6.08
CA ALA A 53 -16.85 -26.15 -5.32
C ALA A 53 -15.83 -26.48 -4.21
N ASP A 54 -14.52 -26.39 -4.51
CA ASP A 54 -13.48 -26.58 -3.49
C ASP A 54 -13.49 -25.48 -2.45
N PHE A 55 -13.73 -24.23 -2.86
CA PHE A 55 -13.85 -23.09 -1.96
C PHE A 55 -14.99 -23.33 -0.95
N GLU A 56 -16.20 -23.65 -1.44
CA GLU A 56 -17.37 -23.96 -0.61
C GLU A 56 -17.16 -25.20 0.27
N ALA A 57 -16.49 -26.23 -0.25
CA ALA A 57 -16.13 -27.43 0.50
C ALA A 57 -14.97 -27.23 1.49
N HIS A 58 -14.40 -26.03 1.58
CA HIS A 58 -13.24 -25.69 2.43
C HIS A 58 -11.96 -26.47 2.07
N ASN A 59 -11.81 -26.87 0.81
CA ASN A 59 -10.66 -27.56 0.27
C ASN A 59 -9.64 -26.57 -0.30
N PHE A 60 -8.74 -26.09 0.55
CA PHE A 60 -7.75 -25.08 0.17
C PHE A 60 -6.42 -25.73 -0.24
N ARG A 61 -6.05 -25.63 -1.52
CA ARG A 61 -4.74 -26.07 -2.04
C ARG A 61 -3.77 -24.91 -2.26
N LEU A 62 -4.13 -24.01 -3.16
CA LEU A 62 -3.31 -22.84 -3.54
C LEU A 62 -3.84 -21.54 -2.94
N PHE A 63 -5.17 -21.44 -2.79
CA PHE A 63 -5.81 -20.31 -2.15
C PHE A 63 -5.57 -20.36 -0.62
N PRO A 64 -5.17 -19.25 0.02
CA PRO A 64 -4.86 -19.24 1.45
C PRO A 64 -6.12 -19.39 2.32
N ARG A 65 -6.14 -20.44 3.14
CA ARG A 65 -7.24 -20.72 4.10
C ARG A 65 -7.59 -19.53 4.99
N SER A 66 -6.59 -18.79 5.46
CA SER A 66 -6.81 -17.64 6.37
C SER A 66 -7.66 -16.54 5.75
N LEU A 67 -7.50 -16.29 4.45
CA LEU A 67 -8.31 -15.31 3.73
C LEU A 67 -9.67 -15.91 3.35
N ALA A 68 -9.69 -17.17 2.87
CA ALA A 68 -10.94 -17.82 2.46
C ALA A 68 -11.99 -17.86 3.57
N GLN A 69 -11.57 -18.21 4.79
CA GLN A 69 -12.47 -18.26 5.94
C GLN A 69 -13.09 -16.90 6.27
N ILE A 70 -12.32 -15.81 6.09
CA ILE A 70 -12.82 -14.45 6.30
C ILE A 70 -13.87 -14.12 5.24
N LEU A 71 -13.57 -14.38 3.96
CA LEU A 71 -14.46 -14.10 2.84
C LEU A 71 -15.78 -14.87 2.96
N GLN A 72 -15.72 -16.15 3.31
CA GLN A 72 -16.91 -16.99 3.50
C GLN A 72 -17.76 -16.50 4.67
N TYR A 73 -17.13 -16.17 5.80
CA TYR A 73 -17.83 -15.72 6.99
C TYR A 73 -18.49 -14.36 6.79
N ALA A 74 -17.83 -13.44 6.08
CA ALA A 74 -18.37 -12.12 5.77
C ALA A 74 -19.31 -12.11 4.55
N GLY A 75 -19.51 -13.23 3.85
CA GLY A 75 -20.33 -13.27 2.63
C GLY A 75 -19.76 -12.41 1.49
N THR A 76 -18.44 -12.31 1.40
CA THR A 76 -17.74 -11.48 0.41
C THR A 76 -17.60 -12.22 -0.92
N ARG A 77 -18.19 -11.65 -1.99
CA ARG A 77 -18.11 -12.19 -3.36
C ARG A 77 -16.90 -11.65 -4.10
N GLU A 78 -16.56 -10.39 -3.87
CA GLU A 78 -15.34 -9.76 -4.36
C GLU A 78 -14.69 -8.94 -3.27
N LEU A 79 -13.36 -8.98 -3.21
CA LEU A 79 -12.55 -8.23 -2.28
C LEU A 79 -11.41 -7.53 -3.02
N HIS A 80 -11.23 -6.25 -2.73
CA HIS A 80 -10.13 -5.48 -3.26
C HIS A 80 -9.50 -4.64 -2.15
N LEU A 81 -8.24 -4.90 -1.86
CA LEU A 81 -7.48 -4.24 -0.81
C LEU A 81 -6.20 -3.64 -1.40
N ARG A 82 -5.90 -2.39 -1.04
CA ARG A 82 -4.73 -1.64 -1.50
C ARG A 82 -4.00 -1.04 -0.31
N PHE A 83 -2.68 -1.20 -0.30
CA PHE A 83 -1.76 -0.49 0.57
C PHE A 83 -0.79 0.30 -0.30
N THR A 84 -0.87 1.62 -0.28
CA THR A 84 -0.05 2.45 -1.18
C THR A 84 0.68 3.54 -0.41
N LEU A 85 1.95 3.73 -0.73
CA LEU A 85 2.80 4.78 -0.15
C LEU A 85 3.63 5.44 -1.26
N GLY A 86 3.75 6.77 -1.16
CA GLY A 86 4.42 7.59 -2.17
C GLY A 86 3.46 8.10 -3.24
N ARG A 87 4.02 8.79 -4.24
CA ARG A 87 3.29 9.38 -5.36
C ARG A 87 3.86 8.82 -6.66
N TRP A 88 2.97 8.38 -7.55
CA TRP A 88 3.35 8.08 -8.93
C TRP A 88 3.69 9.36 -9.69
N ASP A 89 4.91 9.48 -10.20
CA ASP A 89 5.31 10.59 -11.07
C ASP A 89 4.88 10.28 -12.52
N ALA A 90 3.64 10.64 -12.85
CA ALA A 90 3.08 10.42 -14.18
C ALA A 90 3.78 11.26 -15.27
N GLN A 91 4.47 12.35 -14.91
CA GLN A 91 5.22 13.17 -15.86
C GLN A 91 6.49 12.44 -16.31
N SER A 92 7.24 11.87 -15.37
CA SER A 92 8.52 11.21 -15.66
C SER A 92 8.37 9.73 -16.01
N TRP A 93 7.47 9.00 -15.34
CA TRP A 93 7.31 7.54 -15.50
C TRP A 93 6.25 7.15 -16.51
N GLY A 94 5.40 8.09 -16.91
CA GLY A 94 4.29 7.91 -17.84
C GLY A 94 3.12 7.16 -17.22
N ALA A 95 2.46 6.34 -18.05
CA ALA A 95 1.30 5.54 -17.67
C ALA A 95 1.62 4.61 -16.48
N ARG A 96 0.60 4.44 -15.64
CA ARG A 96 0.66 3.66 -14.40
C ARG A 96 0.68 2.15 -14.71
N PRO A 97 1.32 1.32 -13.87
CA PRO A 97 1.21 -0.14 -13.98
C PRO A 97 -0.25 -0.57 -13.87
N TRP A 98 -0.63 -1.62 -14.61
CA TRP A 98 -1.98 -2.20 -14.56
C TRP A 98 -3.11 -1.19 -14.80
N ASP A 99 -2.85 -0.14 -15.58
CA ASP A 99 -3.81 0.93 -15.83
C ASP A 99 -4.31 1.61 -14.53
N GLY A 100 -3.51 1.52 -13.46
CA GLY A 100 -3.81 2.04 -12.13
C GLY A 100 -4.86 1.24 -11.33
N THR A 101 -5.31 0.09 -11.82
CA THR A 101 -6.33 -0.73 -11.14
C THR A 101 -5.82 -1.44 -9.88
N ARG A 102 -4.49 -1.63 -9.79
CA ARG A 102 -3.78 -2.29 -8.68
C ARG A 102 -3.13 -1.31 -7.69
N GLU A 103 -3.43 -0.02 -7.79
CA GLU A 103 -2.99 0.99 -6.83
C GLU A 103 -4.16 1.66 -6.11
N GLY A 104 -3.92 2.10 -4.88
CA GLY A 104 -4.87 2.88 -4.09
C GLY A 104 -4.38 4.31 -3.87
N GLY A 105 -5.18 5.08 -3.14
CA GLY A 105 -4.69 6.32 -2.54
C GLY A 105 -3.63 6.04 -1.46
N THR A 106 -2.87 7.05 -1.06
CA THR A 106 -1.93 6.91 0.06
C THR A 106 -2.65 6.39 1.30
N GLY A 107 -2.04 5.41 1.97
CA GLY A 107 -2.62 4.70 3.11
C GLY A 107 -3.27 3.39 2.66
N VAL A 108 -4.49 3.14 3.16
CA VAL A 108 -5.23 1.91 2.84
C VAL A 108 -6.57 2.22 2.20
N GLU A 109 -6.88 1.53 1.11
CA GLU A 109 -8.15 1.58 0.42
C GLU A 109 -8.72 0.15 0.33
N LEU A 110 -10.00 -0.01 0.67
CA LEU A 110 -10.68 -1.29 0.70
C LEU A 110 -12.06 -1.13 0.07
N TRP A 111 -12.41 -2.01 -0.86
CA TRP A 111 -13.80 -2.17 -1.29
C TRP A 111 -14.15 -3.63 -1.49
N ALA A 112 -15.42 -3.95 -1.26
CA ALA A 112 -15.91 -5.30 -1.36
C ALA A 112 -17.35 -5.31 -1.86
N TRP A 113 -17.66 -6.35 -2.64
CA TRP A 113 -19.02 -6.68 -3.01
C TRP A 113 -19.53 -7.80 -2.10
N LEU A 114 -20.48 -7.46 -1.23
CA LEU A 114 -21.03 -8.37 -0.23
C LEU A 114 -22.38 -8.91 -0.70
N ASP A 115 -22.61 -10.20 -0.50
CA ASP A 115 -23.90 -10.83 -0.72
C ASP A 115 -24.83 -10.47 0.45
N ALA A 116 -25.78 -9.56 0.24
CA ALA A 116 -26.68 -9.07 1.29
C ALA A 116 -28.01 -8.55 0.71
N GLU A 117 -29.12 -8.99 1.29
CA GLU A 117 -30.45 -8.59 0.79
C GLU A 117 -30.73 -7.11 1.10
N THR A 118 -30.33 -6.65 2.30
CA THR A 118 -30.53 -5.27 2.77
C THR A 118 -29.21 -4.53 3.01
N ASP A 119 -29.30 -3.21 3.08
CA ASP A 119 -28.12 -2.37 3.34
C ASP A 119 -27.59 -2.57 4.77
N GLU A 120 -28.47 -2.82 5.74
CA GLU A 120 -28.11 -3.06 7.14
C GLU A 120 -27.35 -4.38 7.31
N GLU A 121 -27.79 -5.46 6.64
CA GLU A 121 -27.06 -6.72 6.62
C GLU A 121 -25.66 -6.54 6.01
N ALA A 122 -25.56 -5.73 4.95
CA ALA A 122 -24.28 -5.42 4.33
C ALA A 122 -23.34 -4.64 5.27
N ASP A 123 -23.87 -3.72 6.09
CA ASP A 123 -23.07 -2.97 7.07
C ASP A 123 -22.53 -3.88 8.19
N GLU A 124 -23.32 -4.86 8.68
CA GLU A 124 -22.86 -5.84 9.67
C GLU A 124 -21.76 -6.77 9.10
N LYS A 125 -21.95 -7.23 7.86
CA LYS A 125 -20.96 -8.05 7.14
C LYS A 125 -19.68 -7.25 6.85
N TRP A 126 -19.81 -5.97 6.50
CA TRP A 126 -18.69 -5.06 6.29
C TRP A 126 -17.87 -4.83 7.57
N LEU A 127 -18.54 -4.63 8.71
CA LEU A 127 -17.88 -4.51 10.00
C LEU A 127 -17.12 -5.80 10.35
N THR A 128 -17.72 -6.96 10.06
CA THR A 128 -17.09 -8.26 10.26
C THR A 128 -15.82 -8.41 9.39
N LEU A 129 -15.91 -8.04 8.11
CA LEU A 129 -14.82 -8.11 7.15
C LEU A 129 -13.65 -7.20 7.56
N THR A 130 -13.91 -5.93 7.84
CA THR A 130 -12.89 -4.93 8.20
C THR A 130 -12.15 -5.30 9.49
N ASN A 131 -12.86 -5.81 10.51
CA ASN A 131 -12.24 -6.29 11.75
C ASN A 131 -11.37 -7.54 11.52
N ALA A 132 -11.83 -8.49 10.70
CA ALA A 132 -11.06 -9.70 10.42
C ALA A 132 -9.80 -9.41 9.59
N LEU A 133 -9.90 -8.56 8.57
CA LEU A 133 -8.76 -8.13 7.75
C LEU A 133 -7.76 -7.29 8.54
N SER A 134 -8.25 -6.45 9.48
CA SER A 134 -7.39 -5.71 10.41
C SER A 134 -6.44 -6.64 11.16
N GLY A 135 -6.96 -7.74 11.71
CA GLY A 135 -6.15 -8.76 12.38
C GLY A 135 -5.19 -9.50 11.44
N LEU A 136 -5.61 -9.80 10.21
CA LEU A 136 -4.79 -10.54 9.24
C LEU A 136 -3.58 -9.73 8.75
N PHE A 137 -3.80 -8.45 8.43
CA PHE A 137 -2.76 -7.57 7.86
C PHE A 137 -2.04 -6.71 8.90
N CYS A 138 -2.40 -6.84 10.18
CA CYS A 138 -1.89 -5.99 11.27
C CYS A 138 -2.05 -4.49 10.95
N ALA A 139 -3.19 -4.15 10.36
CA ALA A 139 -3.52 -2.80 9.92
C ALA A 139 -4.74 -2.28 10.67
N SER A 140 -4.88 -0.97 10.78
CA SER A 140 -5.97 -0.30 11.50
C SER A 140 -7.31 -0.31 10.71
N LEU A 141 -7.57 -1.33 9.89
CA LEU A 141 -8.77 -1.46 9.04
C LEU A 141 -10.08 -1.43 9.83
N ASN A 142 -10.05 -1.80 11.12
CA ASN A 142 -11.19 -1.73 12.04
C ASN A 142 -11.66 -0.29 12.31
N PHE A 143 -10.88 0.74 11.96
CA PHE A 143 -11.31 2.14 12.01
C PHE A 143 -12.06 2.60 10.75
N ILE A 144 -12.30 1.72 9.77
CA ILE A 144 -13.25 1.97 8.70
C ILE A 144 -14.66 1.78 9.28
N ASP A 145 -15.19 2.85 9.83
CA ASP A 145 -16.53 2.91 10.39
C ASP A 145 -17.54 3.48 9.37
N GLU A 146 -18.80 3.64 9.79
CA GLU A 146 -19.87 4.26 8.97
C GLU A 146 -19.50 5.67 8.49
N THR A 147 -18.67 6.41 9.24
CA THR A 147 -18.27 7.77 8.87
C THR A 147 -17.27 7.81 7.72
N ARG A 148 -16.55 6.71 7.50
CA ARG A 148 -15.53 6.53 6.44
C ARG A 148 -15.94 5.52 5.37
N THR A 149 -17.15 5.00 5.45
CA THR A 149 -17.70 4.05 4.48
C THR A 149 -18.67 4.75 3.54
N ILE A 150 -18.48 4.56 2.25
CA ILE A 150 -19.36 5.06 1.19
C ILE A 150 -19.86 3.91 0.32
N ARG A 151 -20.86 4.19 -0.53
CA ARG A 151 -21.45 3.21 -1.46
C ARG A 151 -21.43 3.81 -2.87
N PRO A 152 -20.28 3.75 -3.57
CA PRO A 152 -20.12 4.27 -4.92
C PRO A 152 -21.18 3.71 -5.86
N VAL A 153 -21.68 4.53 -6.79
CA VAL A 153 -22.71 4.13 -7.75
C VAL A 153 -22.16 4.05 -9.17
N MET A 154 -21.24 4.95 -9.53
CA MET A 154 -20.71 5.07 -10.90
C MET A 154 -19.27 4.59 -11.01
N SER A 155 -18.45 4.86 -9.98
CA SER A 155 -16.99 4.78 -10.06
C SER A 155 -16.41 3.36 -10.02
N PHE A 156 -17.18 2.41 -9.49
CA PHE A 156 -16.75 1.02 -9.30
C PHE A 156 -17.80 0.08 -9.91
N GLN A 157 -17.31 -0.87 -10.68
CA GLN A 157 -18.08 -1.98 -11.23
C GLN A 157 -17.46 -3.29 -10.72
N PRO A 158 -18.20 -4.41 -10.68
CA PRO A 158 -17.62 -5.71 -10.38
C PRO A 158 -16.57 -6.11 -11.43
N ASP A 159 -15.41 -6.58 -10.99
CA ASP A 159 -14.30 -6.99 -11.88
C ASP A 159 -14.45 -8.44 -12.38
N GLY A 160 -15.16 -9.26 -11.61
CA GLY A 160 -15.39 -10.67 -11.81
C GLY A 160 -16.69 -10.99 -12.54
N ASP A 161 -16.82 -12.26 -12.91
CA ASP A 161 -17.98 -12.77 -13.61
C ASP A 161 -19.07 -13.17 -12.60
N HIS A 162 -20.19 -12.44 -12.62
CA HIS A 162 -21.33 -12.68 -11.73
C HIS A 162 -22.59 -13.04 -12.50
N SER A 163 -23.41 -13.89 -11.89
CA SER A 163 -24.76 -14.16 -12.42
C SER A 163 -25.67 -12.94 -12.22
N ASN A 164 -26.65 -12.74 -13.11
CA ASN A 164 -27.63 -11.64 -12.98
C ASN A 164 -28.38 -11.66 -11.63
N SER A 165 -28.67 -12.85 -11.09
CA SER A 165 -29.29 -12.99 -9.77
C SER A 165 -28.35 -12.53 -8.64
N SER A 166 -27.06 -12.84 -8.76
CA SER A 166 -26.07 -12.42 -7.77
C SER A 166 -25.90 -10.90 -7.76
N LEU A 167 -25.85 -10.27 -8.94
CA LEU A 167 -25.73 -8.82 -9.06
C LEU A 167 -26.87 -8.07 -8.36
N GLY A 168 -28.09 -8.63 -8.37
CA GLY A 168 -29.24 -8.02 -7.68
C GLY A 168 -29.14 -8.02 -6.15
N ASN A 169 -28.40 -8.98 -5.57
CA ASN A 169 -28.22 -9.14 -4.13
C ASN A 169 -26.87 -8.63 -3.63
N MET A 170 -25.99 -8.18 -4.53
CA MET A 170 -24.68 -7.69 -4.14
C MET A 170 -24.73 -6.21 -3.77
N ARG A 171 -24.11 -5.87 -2.64
CA ARG A 171 -23.96 -4.49 -2.15
C ARG A 171 -22.49 -4.11 -2.11
N LEU A 172 -22.15 -3.00 -2.77
CA LEU A 172 -20.80 -2.44 -2.74
C LEU A 172 -20.61 -1.55 -1.52
N LEU A 173 -19.52 -1.79 -0.78
CA LEU A 173 -19.02 -0.87 0.23
C LEU A 173 -17.56 -0.53 -0.07
N HIS A 174 -17.21 0.73 0.14
CA HIS A 174 -15.87 1.27 -0.07
C HIS A 174 -15.47 2.10 1.15
N GLY A 175 -14.24 1.92 1.61
CA GLY A 175 -13.68 2.64 2.75
C GLY A 175 -12.20 2.94 2.57
N VAL A 176 -11.76 4.06 3.13
CA VAL A 176 -10.37 4.53 3.00
C VAL A 176 -9.83 5.01 4.34
N LEU A 177 -8.58 4.67 4.62
CA LEU A 177 -7.79 5.15 5.73
C LEU A 177 -6.54 5.84 5.20
N PRO A 178 -6.61 7.14 4.86
CA PRO A 178 -5.47 7.87 4.31
C PRO A 178 -4.33 8.07 5.32
N HIS A 179 -4.63 7.89 6.61
CA HIS A 179 -3.66 8.00 7.70
C HIS A 179 -2.95 6.68 8.04
N GLU A 180 -3.40 5.55 7.47
CA GLU A 180 -2.81 4.25 7.80
C GLU A 180 -1.38 4.19 7.27
N VAL A 181 -0.42 4.01 8.18
CA VAL A 181 0.99 3.90 7.81
C VAL A 181 1.24 2.48 7.31
N VAL A 182 1.65 2.36 6.05
CA VAL A 182 2.07 1.05 5.51
C VAL A 182 3.47 0.73 6.07
N CYS A 183 3.58 -0.38 6.79
CA CYS A 183 4.77 -0.80 7.53
C CYS A 183 5.31 -2.14 7.02
N THR A 184 6.57 -2.46 7.39
CA THR A 184 7.23 -3.73 7.02
C THR A 184 6.46 -4.97 7.51
N GLU A 185 5.68 -4.79 8.57
CA GLU A 185 4.82 -5.76 9.20
C GLU A 185 3.68 -6.19 8.29
N ASN A 186 3.20 -5.31 7.39
CA ASN A 186 2.15 -5.63 6.42
C ASN A 186 2.64 -6.58 5.31
N LEU A 187 3.94 -6.55 4.95
CA LEU A 187 4.50 -7.44 3.93
C LEU A 187 4.51 -8.92 4.37
N THR A 188 4.66 -9.18 5.68
CA THR A 188 4.75 -10.55 6.18
C THR A 188 3.46 -11.35 5.96
N PRO A 189 2.25 -10.80 6.25
CA PRO A 189 0.97 -11.39 5.84
C PRO A 189 0.86 -11.66 4.34
N PHE A 190 1.20 -10.71 3.46
CA PHE A 190 1.21 -10.88 2.00
C PHE A 190 2.02 -12.12 1.59
N LEU A 191 3.29 -12.18 2.01
CA LEU A 191 4.14 -13.34 1.75
C LEU A 191 3.63 -14.64 2.38
N LYS A 192 2.79 -14.61 3.42
CA LYS A 192 2.22 -15.83 4.01
C LYS A 192 1.04 -16.37 3.20
N LEU A 193 0.38 -15.55 2.40
CA LEU A 193 -0.73 -15.93 1.54
C LEU A 193 -0.25 -16.71 0.30
N LEU A 194 0.98 -16.45 -0.15
CA LEU A 194 1.59 -17.13 -1.30
C LEU A 194 1.91 -18.62 -1.00
N PRO A 195 1.68 -19.55 -1.96
CA PRO A 195 1.98 -20.98 -1.77
C PRO A 195 3.45 -21.28 -1.42
N CYS A 196 4.39 -20.67 -2.16
CA CYS A 196 5.83 -20.80 -1.92
C CYS A 196 6.36 -19.82 -0.85
N LYS A 197 5.49 -18.94 -0.33
CA LYS A 197 5.82 -17.87 0.61
C LYS A 197 7.02 -17.06 0.10
N GLY A 198 7.88 -16.57 0.99
CA GLY A 198 9.17 -15.98 0.63
C GLY A 198 10.33 -16.97 0.53
N LYS A 199 10.09 -18.26 0.22
CA LYS A 199 11.15 -19.31 0.26
C LYS A 199 11.72 -19.70 -1.10
N ALA A 200 10.93 -19.64 -2.16
CA ALA A 200 11.30 -19.96 -3.54
C ALA A 200 10.61 -18.99 -4.50
N GLY A 201 11.13 -18.89 -5.73
CA GLY A 201 10.53 -18.04 -6.76
C GLY A 201 10.82 -16.55 -6.55
N ILE A 202 10.08 -15.70 -7.27
CA ILE A 202 10.30 -14.24 -7.27
C ILE A 202 9.98 -13.60 -5.91
N ALA A 203 9.12 -14.23 -5.11
CA ALA A 203 8.79 -13.77 -3.76
C ALA A 203 10.04 -13.74 -2.84
N THR A 204 11.09 -14.48 -3.18
CA THR A 204 12.39 -14.41 -2.50
C THR A 204 13.13 -13.09 -2.70
N LEU A 205 12.68 -12.21 -3.59
CA LEU A 205 13.26 -10.87 -3.79
C LEU A 205 12.57 -9.79 -2.94
N LEU A 206 11.35 -10.03 -2.46
CA LEU A 206 10.55 -9.08 -1.66
C LEU A 206 11.09 -8.86 -0.24
N ASP A 207 12.01 -7.92 -0.08
CA ASP A 207 12.58 -7.52 1.21
C ASP A 207 11.87 -6.28 1.77
N GLY A 208 11.50 -6.31 3.05
CA GLY A 208 10.80 -5.20 3.69
C GLY A 208 11.63 -3.90 3.71
N HIS A 209 12.95 -3.96 3.86
CA HIS A 209 13.74 -2.73 3.90
C HIS A 209 13.84 -2.13 2.49
N LYS A 210 13.94 -2.96 1.44
CA LYS A 210 13.97 -2.49 0.05
C LYS A 210 12.63 -1.94 -0.42
N LEU A 211 11.55 -2.66 -0.12
CA LEU A 211 10.19 -2.25 -0.49
C LEU A 211 9.86 -0.89 0.11
N PHE A 212 10.02 -0.74 1.43
CA PHE A 212 9.64 0.47 2.17
C PHE A 212 10.65 1.62 2.09
N ASP A 213 11.87 1.38 1.57
CA ASP A 213 12.75 2.46 1.14
C ASP A 213 12.25 3.04 -0.20
N ALA A 214 11.64 2.22 -1.06
CA ALA A 214 10.66 2.58 -2.11
C ALA A 214 10.36 4.07 -2.37
N SER A 215 10.70 4.65 -3.53
CA SER A 215 10.18 6.00 -3.88
C SER A 215 8.66 6.00 -4.06
N TYR A 216 8.15 4.89 -4.57
CA TYR A 216 6.73 4.56 -4.67
C TYR A 216 6.55 3.07 -4.40
N GLN A 217 5.47 2.70 -3.72
CA GLN A 217 5.11 1.31 -3.52
C GLN A 217 3.59 1.13 -3.46
N SER A 218 3.10 0.04 -4.02
CA SER A 218 1.72 -0.43 -3.91
C SER A 218 1.71 -1.93 -3.67
N MET A 219 0.96 -2.39 -2.67
CA MET A 219 0.63 -3.79 -2.48
C MET A 219 -0.89 -3.94 -2.61
N ALA A 220 -1.33 -4.86 -3.46
CA ALA A 220 -2.75 -5.07 -3.72
C ALA A 220 -3.12 -6.54 -3.65
N ILE A 221 -4.33 -6.80 -3.13
CA ILE A 221 -4.98 -8.10 -3.15
C ILE A 221 -6.33 -7.94 -3.80
N ASP A 222 -6.59 -8.76 -4.81
CA ASP A 222 -7.84 -8.86 -5.52
C ASP A 222 -8.34 -10.29 -5.44
N VAL A 223 -9.60 -10.46 -5.03
CA VAL A 223 -10.28 -11.75 -5.05
C VAL A 223 -11.57 -11.59 -5.82
N ARG A 224 -11.70 -12.31 -6.93
CA ARG A 224 -12.84 -12.20 -7.84
C ARG A 224 -13.19 -13.55 -8.49
N PRO A 225 -14.46 -13.82 -8.77
CA PRO A 225 -14.84 -14.97 -9.57
C PRO A 225 -14.48 -14.74 -11.05
N LYS A 226 -13.99 -15.78 -11.72
CA LYS A 226 -13.77 -15.81 -13.17
C LYS A 226 -14.37 -17.08 -13.74
N CYS A 227 -15.08 -16.95 -14.85
CA CYS A 227 -15.75 -18.05 -15.52
C CYS A 227 -15.13 -18.29 -16.89
N ASN A 228 -14.81 -19.55 -17.19
CA ASN A 228 -14.37 -19.94 -18.51
C ASN A 228 -15.54 -19.91 -19.51
N ALA A 229 -15.21 -19.92 -20.81
CA ALA A 229 -16.21 -19.99 -21.88
C ALA A 229 -17.13 -21.22 -21.77
N ASP A 230 -16.67 -22.29 -21.13
CA ASP A 230 -17.42 -23.53 -20.88
C ASP A 230 -18.42 -23.41 -19.70
N GLY A 231 -18.45 -22.26 -19.02
CA GLY A 231 -19.35 -21.99 -17.89
C GLY A 231 -18.84 -22.46 -16.52
N GLU A 232 -17.66 -23.08 -16.45
CA GLU A 232 -17.01 -23.40 -15.19
C GLU A 232 -16.38 -22.16 -14.57
N CYS A 233 -16.76 -21.86 -13.33
CA CYS A 233 -16.28 -20.70 -12.60
C CYS A 233 -15.31 -21.11 -11.49
N PHE A 234 -14.26 -20.31 -11.33
CA PHE A 234 -13.26 -20.44 -10.28
C PHE A 234 -13.07 -19.09 -9.59
N LEU A 235 -12.57 -19.12 -8.36
CA LEU A 235 -12.18 -17.93 -7.62
C LEU A 235 -10.69 -17.68 -7.88
N GLU A 236 -10.38 -16.51 -8.44
CA GLU A 236 -9.02 -16.02 -8.69
C GLU A 236 -8.63 -15.09 -7.54
N MET A 237 -7.48 -15.37 -6.93
CA MET A 237 -6.77 -14.42 -6.07
C MET A 237 -5.56 -13.90 -6.82
N GLU A 238 -5.49 -12.59 -6.99
CA GLU A 238 -4.35 -11.88 -7.55
C GLU A 238 -3.71 -11.00 -6.48
N GLU A 239 -2.43 -11.21 -6.23
CA GLU A 239 -1.61 -10.39 -5.34
C GLU A 239 -0.56 -9.68 -6.19
N THR A 240 -0.51 -8.36 -6.09
CA THR A 240 0.48 -7.55 -6.82
C THR A 240 1.29 -6.68 -5.87
N VAL A 241 2.57 -6.54 -6.17
CA VAL A 241 3.47 -5.62 -5.47
C VAL A 241 4.22 -4.82 -6.51
N ASP A 242 3.92 -3.53 -6.60
CA ASP A 242 4.62 -2.60 -7.49
C ASP A 242 5.52 -1.70 -6.64
N MET A 243 6.78 -1.53 -7.03
CA MET A 243 7.70 -0.63 -6.35
C MET A 243 8.63 0.08 -7.33
N VAL A 244 8.93 1.36 -7.06
CA VAL A 244 9.91 2.14 -7.83
C VAL A 244 11.17 2.34 -6.98
N LEU A 245 12.20 1.59 -7.32
CA LEU A 245 13.48 1.56 -6.62
C LEU A 245 14.45 2.56 -7.25
N ASP A 246 15.11 3.36 -6.43
CA ASP A 246 16.32 4.07 -6.84
C ASP A 246 17.48 3.07 -6.85
N VAL A 247 18.14 2.89 -8.01
CA VAL A 247 19.20 1.90 -8.21
C VAL A 247 20.43 2.20 -7.35
N ASN A 248 20.83 3.47 -7.23
CA ASN A 248 21.99 3.88 -6.43
C ASN A 248 21.76 3.67 -4.94
N ARG A 249 20.56 4.03 -4.46
CA ARG A 249 20.16 3.80 -3.08
C ARG A 249 20.06 2.31 -2.78
N SER A 250 19.52 1.53 -3.72
CA SER A 250 19.36 0.09 -3.58
C SER A 250 20.71 -0.65 -3.54
N LYS A 251 21.72 -0.20 -4.28
CA LYS A 251 23.08 -0.78 -4.27
C LYS A 251 23.85 -0.58 -2.96
N ARG A 252 23.35 0.23 -2.02
CA ARG A 252 24.06 0.52 -0.76
C ARG A 252 24.31 -0.77 0.03
N PRO A 253 25.54 -0.98 0.54
CA PRO A 253 25.85 -2.17 1.31
C PRO A 253 25.08 -2.17 2.64
N GLN A 254 24.53 -3.33 3.00
CA GLN A 254 23.73 -3.50 4.21
C GLN A 254 24.52 -3.18 5.50
N ASN A 255 25.85 -3.31 5.44
CA ASN A 255 26.75 -3.06 6.58
C ASN A 255 27.07 -1.57 6.79
N ASN A 256 26.59 -0.65 5.95
CA ASN A 256 26.79 0.79 6.12
C ASN A 256 25.44 1.54 6.03
N PRO A 257 24.64 1.55 7.12
CA PRO A 257 23.28 2.10 7.10
C PRO A 257 23.25 3.63 7.00
N ILE A 258 24.35 4.33 7.33
CA ILE A 258 24.40 5.79 7.32
C ILE A 258 24.85 6.26 5.93
N PRO A 259 23.98 6.95 5.17
CA PRO A 259 24.35 7.52 3.88
C PRO A 259 25.44 8.56 4.11
N ARG A 260 26.61 8.35 3.53
CA ARG A 260 27.68 9.36 3.48
C ARG A 260 27.73 9.89 2.06
N PRO A 261 27.84 11.22 1.88
CA PRO A 261 28.07 11.74 0.55
C PRO A 261 29.36 11.13 0.00
N PRO A 262 29.37 10.73 -1.29
CA PRO A 262 30.59 10.26 -1.91
C PRO A 262 31.62 11.41 -1.93
N PRO A 263 32.93 11.09 -1.99
CA PRO A 263 33.98 12.09 -2.17
C PRO A 263 33.69 12.99 -3.37
N ALA A 264 34.14 14.26 -3.33
CA ALA A 264 33.84 15.24 -4.37
C ALA A 264 34.23 14.81 -5.80
N HIS A 265 35.28 13.98 -5.95
CA HIS A 265 35.75 13.47 -7.24
C HIS A 265 34.89 12.34 -7.82
N GLU A 266 34.00 11.74 -7.03
CA GLU A 266 33.05 10.70 -7.47
C GLU A 266 31.66 11.29 -7.79
N LEU A 267 31.46 12.59 -7.56
CA LEU A 267 30.20 13.25 -7.89
C LEU A 267 30.04 13.37 -9.42
N LEU A 268 28.91 12.89 -9.93
CA LEU A 268 28.54 13.02 -11.33
C LEU A 268 27.94 14.42 -11.57
N CYS A 269 28.78 15.35 -12.02
CA CYS A 269 28.40 16.73 -12.25
C CYS A 269 28.18 17.02 -13.75
N ASP A 270 27.17 17.83 -14.07
CA ASP A 270 27.01 18.43 -15.39
C ASP A 270 28.07 19.52 -15.60
N THR A 271 29.10 19.18 -16.37
CA THR A 271 30.21 20.09 -16.71
C THR A 271 29.82 21.15 -17.73
N SER A 272 28.63 21.06 -18.35
CA SER A 272 28.14 22.04 -19.32
C SER A 272 27.63 23.33 -18.66
N LYS A 273 27.30 23.29 -17.36
CA LYS A 273 26.78 24.46 -16.64
C LYS A 273 27.90 25.49 -16.41
N PRO A 274 27.64 26.80 -16.64
CA PRO A 274 28.67 27.84 -16.56
C PRO A 274 29.20 28.08 -15.13
N TYR A 275 28.49 27.60 -14.12
CA TYR A 275 28.86 27.70 -12.71
C TYR A 275 29.50 26.41 -12.16
N HIS A 276 29.78 25.42 -13.01
CA HIS A 276 30.51 24.23 -12.59
C HIS A 276 31.92 24.61 -12.10
N SER A 277 32.27 24.18 -10.90
CA SER A 277 33.59 24.39 -10.29
C SER A 277 33.88 23.30 -9.26
N ASP A 278 35.11 23.27 -8.72
CA ASP A 278 35.50 22.35 -7.63
C ASP A 278 34.61 22.47 -6.37
N HIS A 279 33.89 23.59 -6.22
CA HIS A 279 32.99 23.86 -5.09
C HIS A 279 31.50 23.83 -5.48
N ALA A 280 31.18 23.71 -6.76
CA ALA A 280 29.81 23.72 -7.26
C ALA A 280 29.59 22.62 -8.30
N CYS A 281 28.81 21.63 -7.91
CA CYS A 281 28.40 20.51 -8.74
C CYS A 281 26.89 20.57 -8.95
N TYR A 282 26.46 20.84 -10.19
CA TYR A 282 25.08 20.54 -10.58
C TYR A 282 25.01 19.05 -10.93
N PRO A 283 24.07 18.27 -10.35
CA PRO A 283 23.93 16.86 -10.69
C PRO A 283 23.76 16.68 -12.21
N ALA A 284 24.49 15.73 -12.80
CA ALA A 284 24.28 15.37 -14.20
C ALA A 284 22.91 14.70 -14.38
N ASP A 285 22.12 15.19 -15.34
CA ASP A 285 20.80 14.62 -15.68
C ASP A 285 20.93 13.19 -16.27
N SER A 286 22.10 12.85 -16.83
CA SER A 286 22.39 11.56 -17.49
C SER A 286 22.71 10.41 -16.52
N LEU A 287 21.85 10.20 -15.52
CA LEU A 287 21.86 8.98 -14.71
C LEU A 287 21.22 7.79 -15.43
N ASP A 288 20.75 7.98 -16.67
CA ASP A 288 20.16 6.93 -17.47
C ASP A 288 21.22 5.93 -17.94
N GLY A 289 20.94 4.65 -17.74
CA GLY A 289 21.82 3.58 -18.21
C GLY A 289 22.80 2.99 -17.19
N GLN A 290 22.58 3.14 -15.89
CA GLN A 290 23.43 2.40 -14.94
C GLN A 290 23.33 0.88 -15.10
N ASP A 291 24.45 0.19 -14.86
CA ASP A 291 24.50 -1.25 -14.71
C ASP A 291 23.92 -1.65 -13.37
N TRP A 292 23.24 -2.79 -13.28
CA TRP A 292 22.81 -3.32 -12.00
C TRP A 292 22.56 -4.82 -12.09
N THR A 293 22.74 -5.52 -10.97
CA THR A 293 22.32 -6.92 -10.84
C THR A 293 21.08 -7.04 -9.99
N LEU A 294 20.29 -8.09 -10.24
CA LEU A 294 19.09 -8.40 -9.46
C LEU A 294 19.40 -8.48 -7.95
N SER A 295 20.50 -9.14 -7.59
CA SER A 295 20.92 -9.29 -6.19
C SER A 295 21.37 -7.98 -5.54
N GLN A 296 21.96 -7.05 -6.30
CA GLN A 296 22.34 -5.73 -5.79
C GLN A 296 21.11 -4.88 -5.50
N VAL A 297 20.11 -4.90 -6.38
CA VAL A 297 18.90 -4.08 -6.26
C VAL A 297 18.03 -4.58 -5.11
N PHE A 298 17.73 -5.88 -5.08
CA PHE A 298 16.86 -6.48 -4.05
C PHE A 298 17.60 -6.88 -2.77
N GLY A 299 18.93 -6.78 -2.74
CA GLY A 299 19.78 -7.16 -1.60
C GLY A 299 19.95 -8.67 -1.39
N ARG A 300 19.31 -9.51 -2.20
CA ARG A 300 19.33 -10.98 -2.10
C ARG A 300 19.12 -11.63 -3.47
N PRO A 301 19.72 -12.81 -3.74
CA PRO A 301 19.51 -13.53 -4.99
C PRO A 301 18.13 -14.20 -5.04
N MET A 302 17.62 -14.41 -6.25
CA MET A 302 16.40 -15.18 -6.48
C MET A 302 16.68 -16.69 -6.33
N LYS A 303 15.94 -17.38 -5.47
CA LYS A 303 16.14 -18.82 -5.21
C LYS A 303 15.19 -19.68 -6.03
N GLY A 304 15.67 -20.16 -7.19
CA GLY A 304 14.91 -21.07 -8.06
C GLY A 304 13.56 -20.51 -8.51
N THR A 305 12.73 -21.36 -9.08
CA THR A 305 11.33 -21.07 -9.38
C THR A 305 10.42 -21.79 -8.40
N CYS A 306 9.24 -21.25 -8.11
CA CYS A 306 8.27 -21.94 -7.27
C CYS A 306 7.85 -23.27 -7.95
N PRO A 307 8.00 -24.45 -7.33
CA PRO A 307 7.64 -25.73 -7.96
C PRO A 307 6.15 -25.89 -8.31
N LEU A 308 5.31 -24.98 -7.82
CA LEU A 308 3.86 -24.95 -8.06
C LEU A 308 3.47 -24.01 -9.21
N THR A 309 4.40 -23.21 -9.74
CA THR A 309 4.11 -22.28 -10.84
C THR A 309 4.01 -23.03 -12.17
N ASP A 310 3.32 -22.41 -13.12
CA ASP A 310 3.27 -22.91 -14.49
C ASP A 310 4.67 -22.89 -15.13
N PRO A 311 5.20 -24.03 -15.61
CA PRO A 311 6.51 -24.07 -16.26
C PRO A 311 6.58 -23.28 -17.57
N ASP A 312 5.44 -23.03 -18.22
CA ASP A 312 5.40 -22.28 -19.49
C ASP A 312 5.49 -20.77 -19.27
N VAL A 313 5.29 -20.29 -18.04
CA VAL A 313 5.32 -18.87 -17.72
C VAL A 313 6.71 -18.46 -17.22
N PRO A 314 7.42 -17.56 -17.92
CA PRO A 314 8.72 -17.13 -17.48
C PRO A 314 8.62 -16.26 -16.22
N PRO A 315 9.37 -16.56 -15.15
CA PRO A 315 9.27 -15.89 -13.87
C PRO A 315 9.77 -14.44 -13.89
N VAL A 316 10.72 -14.08 -14.77
CA VAL A 316 11.29 -12.73 -14.82
C VAL A 316 11.28 -12.19 -16.25
N CYS A 317 10.66 -11.03 -16.42
CA CYS A 317 10.61 -10.26 -17.66
C CYS A 317 11.22 -8.88 -17.45
N VAL A 318 11.95 -8.38 -18.44
CA VAL A 318 12.58 -7.07 -18.43
C VAL A 318 12.14 -6.30 -19.67
N GLN A 319 11.57 -5.11 -19.47
CA GLN A 319 11.13 -4.20 -20.53
C GLN A 319 12.27 -3.25 -20.90
N ILE A 320 13.03 -3.61 -21.94
CA ILE A 320 14.18 -2.84 -22.43
C ILE A 320 14.26 -2.89 -23.96
N PRO A 321 14.88 -1.87 -24.60
CA PRO A 321 15.18 -1.90 -26.03
C PRO A 321 16.11 -3.06 -26.43
N GLN A 322 16.08 -3.45 -27.71
CA GLN A 322 16.96 -4.49 -28.26
C GLN A 322 18.46 -4.11 -28.22
N SER A 323 18.77 -2.81 -28.20
CA SER A 323 20.15 -2.29 -28.17
C SER A 323 20.88 -2.52 -26.85
N ARG A 324 20.17 -2.85 -25.77
CA ARG A 324 20.77 -2.99 -24.44
C ARG A 324 21.01 -4.45 -24.08
N ASP A 325 22.23 -4.76 -23.64
CA ASP A 325 22.60 -6.12 -23.30
C ASP A 325 22.25 -6.50 -21.86
N ILE A 326 21.84 -7.76 -21.68
CA ILE A 326 21.58 -8.39 -20.39
C ILE A 326 22.40 -9.67 -20.34
N TYR A 327 23.16 -9.85 -19.26
CA TYR A 327 23.79 -11.12 -18.93
C TYR A 327 22.97 -11.87 -17.89
N THR A 328 22.81 -13.18 -18.11
CA THR A 328 22.08 -14.08 -17.19
C THR A 328 22.93 -15.28 -16.79
N THR A 329 22.48 -16.01 -15.76
CA THR A 329 23.11 -17.27 -15.38
C THR A 329 23.15 -18.26 -16.55
N GLU A 330 24.19 -19.10 -16.60
CA GLU A 330 24.31 -20.18 -17.56
C GLU A 330 23.13 -21.16 -17.41
N GLY A 331 22.47 -21.51 -18.53
CA GLY A 331 21.29 -22.37 -18.55
C GLY A 331 19.93 -21.64 -18.53
N ALA A 332 19.89 -20.32 -18.32
CA ALA A 332 18.66 -19.56 -18.46
C ALA A 332 18.24 -19.45 -19.95
N ARG A 333 16.97 -19.72 -20.24
CA ARG A 333 16.40 -19.59 -21.60
C ARG A 333 15.80 -18.21 -21.79
N GLU A 334 16.34 -17.44 -22.74
CA GLU A 334 15.79 -16.15 -23.15
C GLU A 334 14.61 -16.34 -24.13
N ILE A 335 13.52 -15.64 -23.85
CA ILE A 335 12.31 -15.56 -24.69
C ILE A 335 12.12 -14.08 -25.03
N ARG A 336 12.21 -13.73 -26.31
CA ARG A 336 12.03 -12.35 -26.79
C ARG A 336 10.59 -12.12 -27.20
N SER A 337 10.01 -11.00 -26.79
CA SER A 337 8.69 -10.59 -27.27
C SER A 337 8.73 -10.20 -28.75
N GLN A 338 7.61 -10.38 -29.44
CA GLN A 338 7.41 -9.98 -30.83
C GLN A 338 7.57 -8.46 -31.02
N ASP A 339 7.20 -7.68 -29.99
CA ASP A 339 7.29 -6.22 -30.00
C ASP A 339 8.73 -5.70 -29.88
N GLY A 340 9.70 -6.59 -29.59
CA GLY A 340 11.11 -6.24 -29.42
C GLY A 340 11.46 -5.45 -28.17
N ASN A 341 10.46 -5.02 -27.38
CA ASN A 341 10.64 -4.15 -26.21
C ASN A 341 10.66 -4.89 -24.87
N SER A 342 10.56 -6.21 -24.87
CA SER A 342 10.63 -7.03 -23.66
C SER A 342 11.33 -8.37 -23.89
N ARG A 343 12.03 -8.83 -22.84
CA ARG A 343 12.77 -10.09 -22.80
C ARG A 343 12.43 -10.81 -21.50
N CYS A 344 12.06 -12.07 -21.60
CA CYS A 344 11.72 -12.90 -20.46
C CYS A 344 12.72 -14.05 -20.33
N TYR A 345 12.94 -14.49 -19.10
CA TYR A 345 13.94 -15.50 -18.77
C TYR A 345 13.26 -16.64 -18.01
N SER A 346 13.43 -17.86 -18.53
CA SER A 346 13.02 -19.09 -17.88
C SER A 346 14.23 -19.83 -17.29
N LEU A 347 14.03 -20.50 -16.16
CA LEU A 347 15.05 -21.23 -15.42
C LEU A 347 14.57 -22.61 -15.01
N ASP A 348 15.53 -23.52 -14.88
CA ASP A 348 15.32 -24.78 -14.18
C ASP A 348 15.13 -24.56 -12.67
N THR A 349 14.30 -25.40 -12.06
CA THR A 349 13.68 -25.19 -10.72
C THR A 349 14.64 -24.94 -9.56
N ASN A 350 15.90 -25.39 -9.64
CA ASN A 350 16.87 -25.30 -8.54
C ASN A 350 18.04 -24.33 -8.79
N ALA A 351 18.11 -23.65 -9.94
CA ALA A 351 19.20 -22.73 -10.23
C ALA A 351 18.94 -21.33 -9.63
N GLU A 352 20.01 -20.67 -9.14
CA GLU A 352 19.91 -19.25 -8.76
C GLU A 352 19.91 -18.38 -10.03
N LEU A 353 18.90 -17.51 -10.17
CA LEU A 353 18.88 -16.54 -11.26
C LEU A 353 19.69 -15.31 -10.88
N THR A 354 20.75 -15.06 -11.63
CA THR A 354 21.44 -13.77 -11.65
C THR A 354 21.15 -13.12 -12.99
N LEU A 355 20.60 -11.90 -12.94
CA LEU A 355 20.38 -11.05 -14.11
C LEU A 355 21.17 -9.77 -13.89
N MET A 356 21.96 -9.38 -14.89
CA MET A 356 22.76 -8.17 -14.91
C MET A 356 22.40 -7.34 -16.14
N LEU A 357 21.89 -6.14 -15.91
CA LEU A 357 21.73 -5.14 -16.96
C LEU A 357 23.05 -4.40 -17.14
N VAL A 358 23.54 -4.33 -18.37
CA VAL A 358 24.83 -3.71 -18.68
C VAL A 358 24.66 -2.20 -18.88
N LYS A 359 25.73 -1.46 -18.60
CA LYS A 359 25.83 -0.03 -18.93
C LYS A 359 25.81 0.13 -20.46
N PRO A 360 24.96 1.01 -21.03
CA PRO A 360 24.90 1.20 -22.47
C PRO A 360 26.19 1.85 -22.98
N GLU A 361 26.61 1.46 -24.17
CA GLU A 361 27.76 2.08 -24.85
C GLU A 361 27.37 3.41 -25.52
N SER A 362 26.10 3.58 -25.88
CA SER A 362 25.55 4.80 -26.51
C SER A 362 24.99 5.79 -25.50
N GLN A 363 25.11 7.09 -25.79
CA GLN A 363 24.49 8.18 -25.02
C GLN A 363 23.07 8.56 -25.52
N ASP A 364 22.57 7.92 -26.58
CA ASP A 364 21.22 8.19 -27.11
C ASP A 364 20.15 7.62 -26.17
N GLU A 365 19.33 8.47 -25.54
CA GLU A 365 18.27 8.06 -24.60
C GLU A 365 17.31 7.00 -25.18
N ASP A 366 16.92 7.16 -26.46
CA ASP A 366 16.04 6.25 -27.19
C ASP A 366 16.63 4.83 -27.35
N LYS A 367 17.95 4.67 -27.20
CA LYS A 367 18.64 3.36 -27.21
C LYS A 367 18.87 2.81 -25.81
N ILE A 368 18.65 3.60 -24.76
CA ILE A 368 18.92 3.25 -23.35
C ILE A 368 17.63 2.80 -22.64
N LEU A 369 16.52 3.49 -22.90
CA LEU A 369 15.22 3.29 -22.25
C LEU A 369 14.08 3.26 -23.26
N ASN A 370 13.02 2.52 -22.93
CA ASN A 370 11.76 2.62 -23.66
C ASN A 370 11.07 3.95 -23.29
N LYS A 371 10.57 4.69 -24.28
CA LYS A 371 9.80 5.92 -24.01
C LYS A 371 8.58 5.59 -23.16
N PRO A 372 8.34 6.33 -22.06
CA PRO A 372 7.14 6.16 -21.27
C PRO A 372 5.88 6.40 -22.10
N GLU A 373 4.89 5.52 -21.93
CA GLU A 373 3.56 5.74 -22.49
C GLU A 373 2.92 6.98 -21.86
N THR A 374 2.30 7.83 -22.67
CA THR A 374 1.60 9.02 -22.18
C THR A 374 0.28 8.63 -21.52
N PRO A 375 0.00 9.05 -20.27
CA PRO A 375 -1.28 8.75 -19.61
C PRO A 375 -2.44 9.48 -20.31
N LEU A 376 -3.65 8.91 -20.23
CA LEU A 376 -4.86 9.53 -20.82
C LEU A 376 -5.31 10.80 -20.09
N LEU A 377 -4.97 10.93 -18.80
CA LEU A 377 -5.38 12.06 -17.99
C LEU A 377 -4.33 12.35 -16.91
N TYR A 378 -3.96 13.61 -16.77
CA TYR A 378 -3.23 14.11 -15.61
C TYR A 378 -4.21 14.73 -14.62
N ALA A 379 -4.05 14.43 -13.33
CA ALA A 379 -4.92 14.94 -12.28
C ALA A 379 -4.10 15.39 -11.06
N ASP A 380 -4.28 16.64 -10.68
CA ASP A 380 -3.74 17.21 -9.44
C ASP A 380 -4.88 17.79 -8.61
N ARG A 381 -4.76 17.72 -7.28
CA ARG A 381 -5.78 18.18 -6.35
C ARG A 381 -5.13 18.97 -5.22
N SER A 382 -5.71 20.11 -4.85
CA SER A 382 -5.20 20.98 -3.79
C SER A 382 -6.32 21.73 -3.07
N PHE A 383 -6.04 22.22 -1.87
CA PHE A 383 -6.91 23.18 -1.20
C PHE A 383 -6.67 24.60 -1.72
N ASN A 384 -7.75 25.37 -1.82
CA ASN A 384 -7.73 26.80 -2.03
C ASN A 384 -8.45 27.52 -0.87
N GLY A 385 -8.26 28.83 -0.78
CA GLY A 385 -8.85 29.66 0.28
C GLY A 385 -7.98 29.81 1.54
N HIS A 386 -8.44 30.68 2.44
CA HIS A 386 -7.76 31.02 3.69
C HIS A 386 -8.76 31.02 4.85
N GLY A 387 -8.32 30.59 6.03
CA GLY A 387 -9.13 30.63 7.26
C GLY A 387 -9.37 29.27 7.91
N GLN A 388 -10.04 29.33 9.07
CA GLN A 388 -10.34 28.16 9.92
C GLN A 388 -11.80 27.70 9.81
N GLU A 389 -12.64 28.44 9.09
CA GLU A 389 -14.08 28.16 8.95
C GLU A 389 -14.46 27.72 7.53
N HIS A 390 -13.96 28.41 6.51
CA HIS A 390 -14.20 28.08 5.10
C HIS A 390 -12.91 27.69 4.39
N GLY A 391 -13.06 26.93 3.32
CA GLY A 391 -12.01 26.62 2.35
C GLY A 391 -12.66 26.19 1.04
N GLY A 392 -11.84 25.85 0.06
CA GLY A 392 -12.32 25.18 -1.13
C GLY A 392 -11.30 24.19 -1.65
N VAL A 393 -11.73 23.40 -2.62
CA VAL A 393 -10.91 22.42 -3.31
C VAL A 393 -10.78 22.85 -4.76
N GLN A 394 -9.59 22.66 -5.31
CA GLN A 394 -9.31 22.79 -6.73
C GLN A 394 -8.68 21.49 -7.24
N ALA A 395 -9.33 20.87 -8.21
CA ALA A 395 -8.76 19.80 -9.02
C ALA A 395 -8.41 20.34 -10.42
N ILE A 396 -7.21 20.01 -10.88
CA ILE A 396 -6.68 20.36 -12.20
C ILE A 396 -6.61 19.07 -12.99
N LEU A 397 -7.39 18.99 -14.06
CA LEU A 397 -7.56 17.79 -14.87
C LEU A 397 -7.12 18.12 -16.30
N SER A 398 -6.08 17.46 -16.81
CA SER A 398 -5.51 17.76 -18.13
C SER A 398 -5.57 16.54 -19.03
N ASN A 399 -6.19 16.69 -20.20
CA ASN A 399 -6.24 15.68 -21.25
C ASN A 399 -5.15 15.95 -22.30
N PRO A 400 -4.06 15.18 -22.34
CA PRO A 400 -3.01 15.32 -23.35
C PRO A 400 -3.32 14.61 -24.68
N SER A 401 -4.43 13.86 -24.76
CA SER A 401 -4.76 13.03 -25.92
C SER A 401 -5.50 13.82 -27.01
N ASP A 402 -5.53 13.23 -28.21
CA ASP A 402 -6.25 13.76 -29.38
C ASP A 402 -7.76 13.44 -29.35
N THR A 403 -8.23 12.70 -28.35
CA THR A 403 -9.62 12.28 -28.18
C THR A 403 -10.23 12.89 -26.93
N ASP A 404 -11.56 13.02 -26.91
CA ASP A 404 -12.27 13.33 -25.68
C ASP A 404 -12.06 12.18 -24.67
N VAL A 405 -11.89 12.55 -23.40
CA VAL A 405 -11.81 11.57 -22.31
C VAL A 405 -13.03 11.74 -21.41
N GLU A 406 -13.80 10.66 -21.28
CA GLU A 406 -14.95 10.58 -20.38
C GLU A 406 -14.56 9.79 -19.12
N PHE A 407 -14.86 10.32 -17.95
CA PHE A 407 -14.48 9.72 -16.68
C PHE A 407 -15.43 10.11 -15.54
N VAL A 408 -15.42 9.29 -14.50
CA VAL A 408 -16.11 9.57 -13.23
C VAL A 408 -15.10 10.12 -12.24
N TYR A 409 -15.38 11.30 -11.69
CA TYR A 409 -14.62 11.91 -10.59
C TYR A 409 -15.36 11.69 -9.27
N MET A 410 -14.78 10.92 -8.36
CA MET A 410 -15.35 10.59 -7.06
C MET A 410 -14.56 11.20 -5.90
N GLU A 411 -15.29 11.78 -4.97
CA GLU A 411 -14.80 12.31 -3.70
C GLU A 411 -15.48 11.61 -2.52
N SER A 412 -14.65 11.15 -1.58
CA SER A 412 -15.08 10.68 -0.26
C SER A 412 -14.53 11.66 0.77
N LEU A 413 -15.40 12.51 1.33
CA LEU A 413 -15.01 13.57 2.25
C LEU A 413 -15.53 13.28 3.66
N PRO A 414 -14.75 13.60 4.71
CA PRO A 414 -15.22 13.40 6.08
C PRO A 414 -16.44 14.27 6.38
N TRP A 415 -17.28 13.82 7.32
CA TRP A 415 -18.54 14.51 7.66
C TRP A 415 -18.36 15.95 8.15
N PHE A 416 -17.18 16.26 8.71
CA PHE A 416 -16.84 17.60 9.19
C PHE A 416 -16.35 18.55 8.09
N MET A 417 -16.25 18.07 6.85
CA MET A 417 -15.95 18.87 5.66
C MET A 417 -17.22 18.92 4.79
N ARG A 418 -18.02 19.98 4.98
CA ARG A 418 -19.34 20.08 4.34
C ARG A 418 -19.24 20.93 3.08
N ILE A 419 -19.53 20.32 1.94
CA ILE A 419 -19.42 20.99 0.64
C ILE A 419 -20.65 21.84 0.33
N TYR A 420 -20.43 22.96 -0.35
CA TYR A 420 -21.48 23.78 -0.93
C TYR A 420 -21.67 23.44 -2.40
N LEU A 421 -22.59 22.52 -2.70
CA LEU A 421 -22.78 22.02 -4.08
C LEU A 421 -23.09 23.14 -5.09
N HIS A 422 -23.73 24.24 -4.66
CA HIS A 422 -24.02 25.39 -5.52
C HIS A 422 -22.77 26.18 -5.97
N THR A 423 -21.62 25.96 -5.33
CA THR A 423 -20.32 26.57 -5.70
C THR A 423 -19.52 25.70 -6.66
N LEU A 424 -20.02 24.48 -6.97
CA LEU A 424 -19.38 23.57 -7.91
C LEU A 424 -19.28 24.23 -9.29
N SER A 425 -18.06 24.39 -9.77
CA SER A 425 -17.76 24.99 -11.07
C SER A 425 -16.67 24.20 -11.77
N ALA A 426 -16.88 23.94 -13.06
CA ALA A 426 -15.88 23.42 -13.97
C ALA A 426 -15.60 24.45 -15.07
N ARG A 427 -14.33 24.79 -15.29
CA ARG A 427 -13.90 25.76 -16.31
C ARG A 427 -12.65 25.29 -17.06
N ILE A 428 -12.58 25.55 -18.36
CA ILE A 428 -11.38 25.30 -19.16
C ILE A 428 -10.38 26.45 -18.92
N ALA A 429 -9.08 26.14 -18.85
CA ALA A 429 -8.01 27.11 -18.61
C ALA A 429 -8.05 28.30 -19.59
N ASP A 430 -8.22 28.02 -20.88
CA ASP A 430 -8.17 29.02 -21.96
C ASP A 430 -9.50 29.76 -22.18
N SER A 431 -10.60 29.26 -21.59
CA SER A 431 -11.91 29.88 -21.71
C SER A 431 -12.59 29.97 -20.33
N PRO A 432 -12.34 31.05 -19.58
CA PRO A 432 -12.91 31.25 -18.24
C PRO A 432 -14.44 31.26 -18.21
N TRP A 433 -15.08 31.50 -19.35
CA TRP A 433 -16.53 31.54 -19.52
C TRP A 433 -17.14 30.25 -20.09
N SER A 434 -16.40 29.13 -20.15
CA SER A 434 -16.97 27.85 -20.55
C SER A 434 -18.08 27.43 -19.58
N ASN A 435 -19.23 27.01 -20.09
CA ASN A 435 -20.33 26.54 -19.26
C ASN A 435 -19.96 25.22 -18.57
N SER A 436 -20.11 25.15 -17.25
CA SER A 436 -19.84 23.92 -16.49
C SER A 436 -20.74 22.75 -16.90
N SER A 437 -21.94 23.02 -17.44
CA SER A 437 -22.88 22.01 -17.96
C SER A 437 -22.35 21.23 -19.17
N ASP A 438 -21.40 21.80 -19.91
CA ASP A 438 -20.83 21.13 -21.08
C ASP A 438 -19.77 20.11 -20.66
N LEU A 439 -19.16 20.30 -19.49
CA LEU A 439 -18.10 19.47 -18.93
C LEU A 439 -18.64 18.43 -17.93
N ILE A 440 -19.56 18.84 -17.05
CA ILE A 440 -20.20 17.97 -16.06
C ILE A 440 -21.53 17.48 -16.63
N LYS A 441 -21.63 16.17 -16.88
CA LYS A 441 -22.80 15.52 -17.47
C LYS A 441 -23.80 15.08 -16.42
N GLU A 442 -23.32 14.45 -15.36
CA GLU A 442 -24.15 13.94 -14.27
C GLU A 442 -23.50 14.19 -12.92
N ILE A 443 -24.34 14.36 -11.90
CA ILE A 443 -23.93 14.59 -10.52
C ILE A 443 -24.70 13.63 -9.63
N TYR A 444 -23.98 12.77 -8.93
CA TYR A 444 -24.50 12.00 -7.81
C TYR A 444 -23.93 12.56 -6.52
N TYR A 445 -24.80 12.99 -5.61
CA TYR A 445 -24.41 13.61 -4.36
C TYR A 445 -25.16 12.99 -3.19
N ARG A 446 -24.40 12.50 -2.21
CA ARG A 446 -24.90 12.04 -0.92
C ARG A 446 -24.32 12.93 0.18
N PRO A 447 -25.15 13.74 0.86
CA PRO A 447 -24.66 14.69 1.87
C PRO A 447 -24.16 13.98 3.12
N ALA A 448 -23.18 14.61 3.78
CA ALA A 448 -22.73 14.23 5.11
C ALA A 448 -23.84 14.33 6.16
N LEU A 449 -23.75 13.44 7.16
CA LEU A 449 -24.52 13.49 8.40
C LEU A 449 -23.54 13.56 9.56
N ASP A 450 -23.72 14.54 10.44
CA ASP A 450 -22.80 14.79 11.55
C ASP A 450 -22.53 13.53 12.38
N ARG A 451 -21.26 13.12 12.44
CA ARG A 451 -20.76 11.96 13.21
C ARG A 451 -21.35 10.61 12.80
N ALA A 452 -22.09 10.54 11.70
CA ALA A 452 -22.71 9.32 11.21
C ALA A 452 -22.18 8.94 9.83
N ARG A 453 -22.03 9.90 8.91
CA ARG A 453 -21.69 9.59 7.51
C ARG A 453 -20.93 10.72 6.83
N GLY A 454 -19.88 10.38 6.09
CA GLY A 454 -19.17 11.30 5.20
C GLY A 454 -19.99 11.77 4.00
N THR A 455 -19.43 12.71 3.24
CA THR A 455 -19.97 13.14 1.95
C THR A 455 -19.44 12.23 0.85
N GLN A 456 -20.32 11.80 -0.05
CA GLN A 456 -19.95 11.15 -1.31
C GLN A 456 -20.41 12.04 -2.46
N LEU A 457 -19.50 12.36 -3.37
CA LEU A 457 -19.77 13.13 -4.58
C LEU A 457 -19.16 12.38 -5.76
N GLU A 458 -19.98 12.05 -6.76
CA GLU A 458 -19.54 11.46 -8.03
C GLU A 458 -20.00 12.37 -9.18
N LEU A 459 -19.07 12.71 -10.07
CA LEU A 459 -19.32 13.57 -11.23
C LEU A 459 -18.94 12.81 -12.49
N LEU A 460 -19.90 12.64 -13.41
CA LEU A 460 -19.58 12.18 -14.76
C LEU A 460 -19.08 13.39 -15.56
N MET A 461 -17.83 13.36 -16.00
CA MET A 461 -17.18 14.47 -16.68
C MET A 461 -16.62 14.05 -18.03
N ARG A 462 -16.63 14.99 -18.98
CA ARG A 462 -16.01 14.83 -20.30
C ARG A 462 -15.11 16.00 -20.60
N ILE A 463 -13.83 15.73 -20.86
CA ILE A 463 -12.82 16.74 -21.17
C ILE A 463 -12.38 16.63 -22.64
N PRO A 464 -12.46 17.72 -23.43
CA PRO A 464 -11.99 17.76 -24.81
C PRO A 464 -10.47 17.50 -24.95
N PRO A 465 -9.97 17.17 -26.16
CA PRO A 465 -8.55 16.98 -26.40
C PRO A 465 -7.74 18.23 -26.13
N HIS A 466 -6.49 18.04 -25.68
CA HIS A 466 -5.52 19.11 -25.40
C HIS A 466 -6.01 20.22 -24.46
N CYS A 467 -6.99 19.92 -23.61
CA CYS A 467 -7.59 20.88 -22.69
C CYS A 467 -7.22 20.58 -21.23
N THR A 468 -7.05 21.65 -20.45
CA THR A 468 -6.96 21.58 -18.99
C THR A 468 -8.22 22.19 -18.36
N VAL A 469 -8.88 21.43 -17.50
CA VAL A 469 -10.09 21.82 -16.77
C VAL A 469 -9.77 22.01 -15.29
N PHE A 470 -10.26 23.11 -14.73
CA PHE A 470 -10.29 23.38 -13.30
C PHE A 470 -11.67 23.06 -12.77
N LEU A 471 -11.74 22.08 -11.86
CA LEU A 471 -12.93 21.76 -11.08
C LEU A 471 -12.76 22.35 -9.68
N THR A 472 -13.69 23.19 -9.26
CA THR A 472 -13.64 23.86 -7.95
C THR A 472 -14.95 23.76 -7.21
N TYR A 473 -14.88 23.61 -5.88
CA TYR A 473 -16.02 23.72 -4.98
C TYR A 473 -15.56 24.21 -3.60
N ASP A 474 -16.42 24.94 -2.92
CA ASP A 474 -16.18 25.46 -1.57
C ASP A 474 -16.77 24.53 -0.50
N PHE A 475 -16.21 24.60 0.70
CA PHE A 475 -16.67 23.84 1.86
C PHE A 475 -16.52 24.61 3.17
N GLU A 476 -17.33 24.23 4.16
CA GLU A 476 -17.20 24.66 5.55
C GLU A 476 -16.59 23.56 6.42
N LYS A 477 -15.85 23.99 7.45
CA LYS A 477 -15.21 23.16 8.46
C LYS A 477 -16.11 23.12 9.69
N SER A 478 -16.55 21.93 10.08
CA SER A 478 -17.34 21.73 11.28
C SER A 478 -16.47 21.70 12.53
N ILE A 479 -16.98 22.25 13.64
CA ILE A 479 -16.29 22.22 14.93
C ILE A 479 -16.35 20.81 15.52
N LEU A 480 -15.18 20.27 15.83
CA LEU A 480 -15.02 18.97 16.48
C LEU A 480 -14.99 19.10 18.01
N ARG A 481 -15.42 18.03 18.69
CA ARG A 481 -15.24 17.85 20.13
C ARG A 481 -13.79 17.51 20.43
N TYR A 482 -13.29 17.82 21.62
CA TYR A 482 -11.91 17.52 22.00
C TYR A 482 -11.56 16.02 21.89
N THR A 483 -12.54 15.13 22.12
CA THR A 483 -12.38 13.67 22.01
C THR A 483 -12.34 13.16 20.56
N GLU A 484 -12.70 13.99 19.59
CA GLU A 484 -12.72 13.65 18.16
C GLU A 484 -11.38 13.96 17.47
N TYR A 485 -10.48 14.66 18.15
CA TYR A 485 -9.14 14.92 17.64
C TYR A 485 -8.24 13.69 17.80
N PRO A 486 -7.36 13.42 16.81
CA PRO A 486 -6.30 12.44 17.00
C PRO A 486 -5.32 12.90 18.09
N PRO A 487 -4.49 11.98 18.63
CA PRO A 487 -3.51 12.32 19.68
C PRO A 487 -2.58 13.49 19.32
N ASP A 488 -2.27 13.68 18.03
CA ASP A 488 -1.59 14.86 17.52
C ASP A 488 -2.55 15.74 16.70
N ALA A 489 -3.28 16.61 17.40
CA ALA A 489 -4.24 17.53 16.80
C ALA A 489 -3.60 18.60 15.90
N ASN A 490 -2.31 18.92 16.10
CA ASN A 490 -1.62 19.99 15.37
C ASN A 490 -1.25 19.58 13.94
N ARG A 491 -1.13 18.28 13.66
CA ARG A 491 -0.87 17.75 12.32
C ARG A 491 -2.03 18.04 11.36
N GLY A 492 -3.27 17.99 11.84
CA GLY A 492 -4.48 18.06 11.02
C GLY A 492 -5.03 16.67 10.63
N PHE A 493 -6.07 16.69 9.79
CA PHE A 493 -6.82 15.51 9.36
C PHE A 493 -6.53 15.17 7.90
N ASP A 494 -6.23 13.91 7.61
CA ASP A 494 -6.09 13.47 6.22
C ASP A 494 -7.46 13.30 5.55
N VAL A 495 -7.61 13.87 4.37
CA VAL A 495 -8.76 13.69 3.47
C VAL A 495 -8.37 12.71 2.38
N ALA A 496 -9.24 11.74 2.11
CA ALA A 496 -9.01 10.70 1.13
C ALA A 496 -8.71 11.29 -0.26
N ALA A 497 -7.90 10.56 -1.03
CA ALA A 497 -7.65 10.87 -2.43
C ALA A 497 -8.97 10.87 -3.22
N ALA A 498 -9.07 11.74 -4.24
CA ALA A 498 -10.14 11.61 -5.21
C ALA A 498 -9.84 10.42 -6.13
N VAL A 499 -10.87 9.66 -6.45
CA VAL A 499 -10.82 8.51 -7.34
C VAL A 499 -11.34 8.93 -8.70
N ILE A 500 -10.55 8.73 -9.74
CA ILE A 500 -10.91 9.02 -11.11
C ILE A 500 -10.90 7.72 -11.89
N THR A 501 -12.06 7.32 -12.41
CA THR A 501 -12.23 6.12 -13.23
C THR A 501 -12.57 6.56 -14.65
N THR A 502 -11.67 6.37 -15.61
CA THR A 502 -11.95 6.68 -17.02
C THR A 502 -12.87 5.62 -17.62
N LEU A 503 -13.73 6.03 -18.55
CA LEU A 503 -14.68 5.17 -19.26
C LEU A 503 -14.26 5.02 -20.72
N GLU A 504 -14.07 6.14 -21.40
CA GLU A 504 -13.64 6.20 -22.81
C GLU A 504 -12.38 7.09 -22.94
N PRO A 505 -11.42 6.74 -23.81
CA PRO A 505 -11.40 5.59 -24.74
C PRO A 505 -10.99 4.25 -24.11
N LYS A 506 -10.49 4.26 -22.88
CA LYS A 506 -10.05 3.06 -22.15
C LYS A 506 -10.33 3.25 -20.66
N VAL A 507 -10.63 2.15 -19.97
CA VAL A 507 -10.81 2.14 -18.51
C VAL A 507 -9.45 2.16 -17.81
N LEU A 508 -9.24 3.18 -16.99
CA LEU A 508 -8.06 3.41 -16.17
C LEU A 508 -8.52 3.94 -14.81
N ASN A 509 -7.72 3.67 -13.78
CA ASN A 509 -7.94 4.18 -12.44
C ASN A 509 -6.82 5.14 -12.05
N ILE A 510 -7.19 6.31 -11.57
CA ILE A 510 -6.26 7.34 -11.12
C ILE A 510 -6.67 7.75 -9.70
N ARG A 511 -5.69 7.86 -8.81
CA ARG A 511 -5.88 8.45 -7.49
C ARG A 511 -5.10 9.76 -7.41
N THR A 512 -5.76 10.81 -6.93
CA THR A 512 -5.06 12.07 -6.62
C THR A 512 -4.23 11.91 -5.33
N THR A 513 -3.45 12.91 -4.99
CA THR A 513 -2.85 12.98 -3.66
C THR A 513 -3.93 13.15 -2.58
N THR A 514 -3.68 12.61 -1.39
CA THR A 514 -4.46 12.92 -0.18
C THR A 514 -4.23 14.37 0.21
N LEU A 515 -5.21 14.99 0.88
CA LEU A 515 -5.10 16.37 1.35
C LEU A 515 -5.02 16.42 2.86
N LEU A 516 -4.35 17.44 3.41
CA LEU A 516 -4.23 17.65 4.85
C LEU A 516 -5.07 18.84 5.30
N LEU A 517 -6.20 18.55 5.96
CA LEU A 517 -7.15 19.55 6.44
C LEU A 517 -6.80 20.01 7.86
N TYR A 518 -6.53 21.30 8.00
CA TYR A 518 -6.35 21.93 9.31
C TYR A 518 -7.69 22.42 9.87
N LEU A 519 -7.96 22.02 11.11
CA LEU A 519 -9.11 22.43 11.92
C LEU A 519 -8.64 23.20 13.16
N PRO A 520 -9.46 24.10 13.72
CA PRO A 520 -9.11 24.87 14.89
C PRO A 520 -8.96 23.98 16.13
N THR A 521 -7.72 23.76 16.57
CA THR A 521 -7.40 22.91 17.72
C THR A 521 -7.91 23.53 19.03
N PRO A 522 -8.63 22.78 19.88
CA PRO A 522 -9.03 23.25 21.20
C PRO A 522 -7.84 23.35 22.16
N ASP A 523 -8.02 24.05 23.28
CA ASP A 523 -6.99 24.12 24.33
C ASP A 523 -6.89 22.78 25.08
N PHE A 524 -5.87 21.98 24.75
CA PHE A 524 -5.57 20.72 25.41
C PHE A 524 -4.90 20.88 26.79
N SER A 525 -4.45 22.08 27.15
CA SER A 525 -3.76 22.30 28.43
C SER A 525 -4.71 22.27 29.62
N MET A 526 -5.97 22.68 29.45
CA MET A 526 -6.95 22.70 30.53
C MET A 526 -7.28 21.28 31.05
N PRO A 527 -7.66 20.30 30.21
CA PRO A 527 -7.85 18.92 30.68
C PRO A 527 -6.59 18.31 31.32
N TYR A 528 -5.41 18.58 30.74
CA TYR A 528 -4.14 18.09 31.29
C TYR A 528 -3.89 18.60 32.72
N ASN A 529 -4.09 19.89 32.95
CA ASN A 529 -3.94 20.49 34.28
C ASN A 529 -4.92 19.90 35.29
N VAL A 530 -6.17 19.65 34.88
CA VAL A 530 -7.19 19.01 35.75
C VAL A 530 -6.82 17.56 36.06
N ILE A 531 -6.35 16.79 35.07
CA ILE A 531 -5.94 15.39 35.26
C ILE A 531 -4.75 15.34 36.23
N ILE A 532 -3.72 16.17 36.04
CA ILE A 532 -2.57 16.20 36.94
C ILE A 532 -2.98 16.56 38.36
N PHE A 533 -3.85 17.57 38.52
CA PHE A 533 -4.30 17.98 39.83
C PHE A 533 -5.09 16.86 40.54
N THR A 534 -6.05 16.26 39.84
CA THR A 534 -6.89 15.19 40.40
C THR A 534 -6.10 13.91 40.67
N SER A 535 -5.21 13.50 39.77
CA SER A 535 -4.34 12.33 39.98
C SER A 535 -3.37 12.53 41.14
N THR A 536 -2.83 13.74 41.30
CA THR A 536 -1.95 14.08 42.43
C THR A 536 -2.73 14.03 43.75
N ALA A 537 -3.94 14.58 43.79
CA ALA A 537 -4.81 14.52 44.97
C ALA A 537 -5.15 13.06 45.35
N ILE A 538 -5.52 12.23 44.37
CA ILE A 538 -5.80 10.80 44.57
C ILE A 538 -4.55 10.06 45.04
N ALA A 539 -3.39 10.30 44.44
CA ALA A 539 -2.13 9.66 44.82
C ALA A 539 -1.72 10.02 46.26
N LEU A 540 -1.89 11.27 46.67
CA LEU A 540 -1.61 11.70 48.04
C LEU A 540 -2.61 11.10 49.04
N ALA A 541 -3.90 11.07 48.71
CA ALA A 541 -4.94 10.48 49.56
C ALA A 541 -4.74 8.97 49.72
N PHE A 542 -4.56 8.25 48.61
CA PHE A 542 -4.32 6.81 48.61
C PHE A 542 -2.98 6.48 49.26
N GLY A 543 -1.90 7.17 48.92
CA GLY A 543 -0.58 6.96 49.51
C GLY A 543 -0.57 7.24 51.02
N GLY A 544 -1.30 8.26 51.47
CA GLY A 544 -1.51 8.55 52.89
C GLY A 544 -2.27 7.42 53.59
N LEU A 545 -3.42 7.01 53.05
CA LEU A 545 -4.24 5.95 53.62
C LEU A 545 -3.51 4.59 53.64
N TYR A 546 -2.87 4.23 52.54
CA TYR A 546 -2.09 3.00 52.39
C TYR A 546 -0.93 2.98 53.39
N ASN A 547 -0.20 4.09 53.54
CA ASN A 547 0.84 4.19 54.57
C ASN A 547 0.27 4.00 55.97
N ILE A 548 -0.89 4.59 56.30
CA ILE A 548 -1.50 4.40 57.63
C ILE A 548 -1.89 2.92 57.86
N LEU A 549 -2.43 2.26 56.85
CA LEU A 549 -2.91 0.88 56.97
C LEU A 549 -1.78 -0.16 57.00
N VAL A 550 -0.73 0.04 56.21
CA VAL A 550 0.34 -0.96 56.01
C VAL A 550 1.57 -0.68 56.87
N ARG A 551 1.86 0.59 57.17
CA ARG A 551 3.06 0.92 57.94
C ARG A 551 2.80 0.59 59.41
N ARG A 552 3.61 -0.33 59.95
CA ARG A 552 3.63 -0.62 61.37
C ARG A 552 4.18 0.60 62.13
N PHE A 553 3.30 1.37 62.76
CA PHE A 553 3.70 2.43 63.67
C PHE A 553 4.27 1.77 64.94
N VAL A 554 5.59 1.86 65.11
CA VAL A 554 6.25 1.47 66.35
C VAL A 554 6.10 2.64 67.32
N GLY A 555 5.47 2.43 68.47
CA GLY A 555 5.34 3.45 69.51
C GLY A 555 6.73 3.90 69.98
N ALA A 556 6.86 5.14 70.47
CA ALA A 556 8.13 5.66 70.98
C ALA A 556 8.74 4.79 72.10
N ASP A 557 7.90 3.99 72.77
CA ASP A 557 8.27 3.08 73.85
C ASP A 557 8.84 1.74 73.34
N GLU A 558 8.47 1.33 72.12
CA GLU A 558 9.01 0.16 71.41
C GLU A 558 10.18 0.51 70.47
N ALA A 559 10.36 1.81 70.18
CA ALA A 559 11.51 2.31 69.46
C ALA A 559 12.76 2.10 70.32
N GLN A 560 13.51 1.06 69.99
CA GLN A 560 14.81 0.74 70.57
C GLN A 560 15.72 1.98 70.63
N SER A 561 15.78 2.64 71.80
CA SER A 561 16.78 3.67 72.16
C SER A 561 18.22 3.12 72.22
N THR A 562 18.43 1.90 71.73
CA THR A 562 19.63 1.10 71.83
C THR A 562 20.68 1.42 70.78
N ALA A 563 20.38 2.09 69.66
CA ALA A 563 21.42 2.43 68.68
C ALA A 563 22.39 3.52 69.18
N LEU A 564 21.87 4.56 69.86
CA LEU A 564 22.69 5.66 70.37
C LEU A 564 23.29 5.34 71.74
N LYS A 565 22.52 4.69 72.64
CA LYS A 565 23.03 4.23 73.94
C LYS A 565 24.11 3.16 73.82
N ALA A 566 23.99 2.19 72.89
CA ALA A 566 25.03 1.19 72.67
C ALA A 566 26.32 1.80 72.09
N LYS A 567 26.21 2.79 71.19
CA LYS A 567 27.38 3.52 70.69
C LYS A 567 28.06 4.37 71.78
N LEU A 568 27.29 5.03 72.65
CA LEU A 568 27.82 5.79 73.79
C LEU A 568 28.49 4.89 74.84
N LEU A 569 27.89 3.76 75.20
CA LEU A 569 28.50 2.77 76.10
C LEU A 569 29.78 2.17 75.51
N GLY A 570 29.80 1.88 74.20
CA GLY A 570 31.00 1.45 73.50
C GLY A 570 32.12 2.48 73.54
N LEU A 571 31.80 3.78 73.39
CA LEU A 571 32.78 4.87 73.40
C LEU A 571 33.33 5.15 74.81
N VAL A 572 32.47 5.09 75.85
CA VAL A 572 32.87 5.23 77.26
C VAL A 572 33.77 4.07 77.71
N ASN A 573 33.46 2.83 77.31
CA ASN A 573 34.35 1.69 77.60
C ASN A 573 35.68 1.78 76.87
N ARG A 574 35.71 2.35 75.65
CA ARG A 574 36.94 2.58 74.88
C ARG A 574 37.81 3.71 75.47
N MET A 575 37.21 4.70 76.12
CA MET A 575 37.92 5.75 76.86
C MET A 575 38.42 5.26 78.22
N LYS A 576 37.61 4.48 78.97
CA LYS A 576 38.07 3.84 80.22
C LYS A 576 39.20 2.83 80.00
N GLY A 577 39.18 2.09 78.88
CA GLY A 577 40.27 1.20 78.49
C GLY A 577 41.56 1.91 78.05
N LYS A 578 41.51 3.20 77.70
CA LYS A 578 42.68 4.03 77.36
C LYS A 578 43.20 4.88 78.53
N ALA A 579 42.41 5.08 79.59
CA ALA A 579 42.82 5.80 80.80
C ALA A 579 43.40 4.88 81.91
N GLY A 580 43.38 3.55 81.72
CA GLY A 580 43.92 2.55 82.66
C GLY A 580 45.24 1.90 82.24
N LYS A 581 45.95 2.48 81.27
CA LYS A 581 47.33 2.09 80.90
C LYS A 581 48.20 3.36 80.83
N GLN A 582 48.62 3.84 81.99
CA GLN A 582 49.91 4.50 82.21
C GLN A 582 50.56 3.83 83.41
#